data_AF-A3FPJ6-F1
#
_entry.id   AF-A3FPJ6-F1
#
_cell.length_a   1.000
_cell.length_b   1.000
_cell.length_c   1.000
_cell.angle_alpha   90.00
_cell.angle_beta   90.00
_cell.angle_gamma   90.00
#
_symmetry.space_group_name_H-M   'P 1'
#
loop_
_entity.id
_entity.type
_entity.pdbx_description
1 polymer ?
#
loop_
_entity_poly.entity_id
_entity_poly.type
_entity_poly.pdbx_seq_one_letter_code
_entity_poly.pdbx_strand_id
1 'polypeptide(L)'
;MEKPKKDTILQFLMIMIGWIQSVRTLECYDSSYPVPHRRTECGPNMMCYSEYYAVNRSGTIRQYYDRFCVHESHCLYRGIDESCPTLNQLDHKMQSLFTKHHAKSNTNSIRFSEFCCCSTNLCNDVNHKRVYDKYGLLISFADNVFTDASSSGMINISAALAICIITYLVAVL
;
A
#
# COMPACT_ATOMS: atom_id res chain seq x y z
N MET A 1 -28.77 -17.92 -45.78
CA MET A 1 -28.17 -16.99 -44.79
C MET A 1 -28.34 -17.62 -43.42
N GLU A 2 -27.33 -18.35 -42.96
CA GLU A 2 -27.29 -19.00 -41.64
C GLU A 2 -27.16 -17.89 -40.58
N LYS A 3 -28.17 -17.73 -39.70
CA LYS A 3 -28.10 -16.79 -38.58
C LYS A 3 -27.03 -17.28 -37.60
N PRO A 4 -25.97 -16.51 -37.31
CA PRO A 4 -25.01 -16.91 -36.29
C PRO A 4 -25.68 -16.87 -34.90
N LYS A 5 -25.88 -18.05 -34.34
CA LYS A 5 -25.69 -18.46 -32.93
C LYS A 5 -25.69 -17.33 -31.88
N LYS A 6 -26.89 -16.93 -31.40
CA LYS A 6 -27.05 -16.09 -30.20
C LYS A 6 -26.30 -16.68 -28.98
N ASP A 7 -26.23 -18.01 -28.90
CA ASP A 7 -25.55 -18.73 -27.81
C ASP A 7 -24.04 -18.48 -27.78
N THR A 8 -23.38 -18.29 -28.92
CA THR A 8 -21.93 -18.07 -28.96
C THR A 8 -21.56 -16.67 -28.48
N ILE A 9 -22.39 -15.67 -28.76
CA ILE A 9 -22.19 -14.29 -28.28
C ILE A 9 -22.38 -14.23 -26.76
N LEU A 10 -23.40 -14.91 -26.23
CA LEU A 10 -23.66 -14.96 -24.79
C LEU A 10 -22.55 -15.68 -24.02
N GLN A 11 -22.04 -16.80 -24.56
CA GLN A 11 -20.90 -17.50 -23.98
C GLN A 11 -19.63 -16.63 -23.95
N PHE A 12 -19.36 -15.88 -25.02
CA PHE A 12 -18.22 -14.95 -25.05
C PHE A 12 -18.36 -13.84 -24.01
N LEU A 13 -19.55 -13.25 -23.85
CA LEU A 13 -19.82 -12.24 -22.83
C LEU A 13 -19.63 -12.79 -21.41
N MET A 14 -20.16 -13.99 -21.13
CA MET A 14 -19.98 -14.66 -19.83
C MET A 14 -18.51 -14.92 -19.51
N ILE A 15 -17.72 -15.37 -20.50
CA ILE A 15 -16.27 -15.54 -20.35
C ILE A 15 -15.62 -14.19 -20.04
N MET A 16 -15.89 -13.13 -20.82
CA MET A 16 -15.30 -11.82 -20.56
C MET A 16 -15.66 -11.25 -19.17
N ILE A 17 -16.90 -11.43 -18.70
CA ILE A 17 -17.32 -11.00 -17.36
C ILE A 17 -16.60 -11.80 -16.27
N GLY A 18 -16.47 -13.12 -16.46
CA GLY A 18 -15.71 -13.98 -15.53
C GLY A 18 -14.22 -13.62 -15.46
N TRP A 19 -13.63 -13.17 -16.57
CA TRP A 19 -12.25 -12.71 -16.62
C TRP A 19 -12.06 -11.32 -15.98
N ILE A 20 -13.05 -10.43 -16.08
CA ILE A 20 -13.01 -9.10 -15.45
C ILE A 20 -13.07 -9.20 -13.92
N GLN A 21 -13.67 -10.26 -13.36
CA GLN A 21 -13.89 -10.41 -11.92
C GLN A 21 -12.68 -10.92 -11.12
N SER A 22 -11.53 -11.20 -11.74
CA SER A 22 -10.35 -11.77 -11.04
C SER A 22 -9.12 -10.86 -11.02
N VAL A 23 -9.30 -9.54 -11.04
CA VAL A 23 -8.21 -8.63 -10.65
C VAL A 23 -8.21 -8.54 -9.12
N ARG A 24 -7.50 -9.46 -8.46
CA ARG A 24 -7.31 -9.38 -7.00
C ARG A 24 -6.64 -8.04 -6.69
N THR A 25 -7.34 -7.15 -6.00
CA THR A 25 -6.77 -5.90 -5.52
C THR A 25 -5.85 -6.21 -4.35
N LEU A 26 -4.65 -5.64 -4.36
CA LEU A 26 -3.70 -5.75 -3.26
C LEU A 26 -4.19 -4.87 -2.11
N GLU A 27 -4.39 -5.44 -0.93
CA GLU A 27 -4.75 -4.67 0.27
C GLU A 27 -3.48 -4.30 1.04
N CYS A 28 -3.30 -3.03 1.43
CA CYS A 28 -2.15 -2.58 2.22
C CYS A 28 -2.62 -1.76 3.43
N TYR A 29 -1.76 -1.64 4.43
CA TYR A 29 -1.94 -0.61 5.45
C TYR A 29 -1.66 0.78 4.86
N ASP A 30 -2.48 1.75 5.24
CA ASP A 30 -2.33 3.18 4.90
C ASP A 30 -2.41 4.00 6.19
N SER A 31 -1.28 4.15 6.88
CA SER A 31 -1.27 4.75 8.22
C SER A 31 0.13 5.16 8.61
N SER A 32 0.26 6.23 9.38
CA SER A 32 1.54 6.69 9.94
C SER A 32 1.68 6.45 11.46
N TYR A 33 0.79 5.63 12.05
CA TYR A 33 0.75 5.39 13.50
C TYR A 33 1.54 4.13 13.91
N PRO A 34 2.05 4.03 15.15
CA PRO A 34 2.78 2.83 15.58
C PRO A 34 1.95 1.54 15.55
N VAL A 35 0.62 1.66 15.55
CA VAL A 35 -0.32 0.57 15.29
C VAL A 35 -1.03 0.87 13.96
N PRO A 36 -0.82 0.05 12.91
CA PRO A 36 -1.56 0.21 11.65
C PRO A 36 -3.06 -0.02 11.89
N HIS A 37 -3.89 0.98 11.60
CA HIS A 37 -5.33 0.91 11.84
C HIS A 37 -6.17 1.09 10.57
N ARG A 38 -5.62 1.77 9.55
CA ARG A 38 -6.30 2.01 8.28
C ARG A 38 -5.72 1.11 7.20
N ARG A 39 -6.62 0.60 6.37
CA ARG A 39 -6.32 -0.27 5.22
C ARG A 39 -6.85 0.38 3.96
N THR A 40 -6.24 0.07 2.84
CA THR A 40 -6.62 0.59 1.53
C THR A 40 -6.39 -0.48 0.47
N GLU A 41 -7.19 -0.44 -0.59
CA GLU A 41 -6.98 -1.25 -1.79
C GLU A 41 -6.09 -0.48 -2.76
N CYS A 42 -5.02 -1.14 -3.21
CA CYS A 42 -4.12 -0.58 -4.20
C CYS A 42 -4.61 -0.88 -5.62
N GLY A 43 -4.34 0.07 -6.52
CA GLY A 43 -4.56 -0.11 -7.95
C GLY A 43 -3.61 -1.14 -8.60
N PRO A 44 -3.74 -1.35 -9.92
CA PRO A 44 -2.84 -2.22 -10.66
C PRO A 44 -1.38 -1.70 -10.61
N ASN A 45 -0.40 -2.61 -10.63
CA ASN A 45 1.04 -2.32 -10.57
C ASN A 45 1.49 -1.57 -9.29
N MET A 46 0.72 -1.69 -8.22
CA MET A 46 1.06 -1.11 -6.92
C MET A 46 1.59 -2.20 -5.99
N MET A 47 2.42 -1.78 -5.03
CA MET A 47 2.97 -2.59 -3.96
C MET A 47 2.65 -1.93 -2.61
N CYS A 48 2.67 -2.72 -1.54
CA CYS A 48 2.63 -2.19 -0.19
C CYS A 48 4.01 -1.66 0.17
N TYR A 49 4.08 -0.38 0.52
CA TYR A 49 5.29 0.25 1.05
C TYR A 49 5.18 0.41 2.56
N SER A 50 6.29 0.21 3.27
CA SER A 50 6.46 0.66 4.65
C SER A 50 7.80 1.35 4.85
N GLU A 51 7.76 2.41 5.65
CA GLU A 51 8.91 3.15 6.12
C GLU A 51 8.85 3.26 7.64
N TYR A 52 9.98 2.98 8.27
CA TYR A 52 10.20 3.25 9.67
C TYR A 52 11.52 3.98 9.84
N TYR A 53 11.56 4.98 10.72
CA TYR A 53 12.82 5.54 11.17
C TYR A 53 12.73 6.13 12.57
N ALA A 54 13.86 6.11 13.28
CA ALA A 54 14.03 6.66 14.60
C ALA A 54 15.08 7.77 14.60
N VAL A 55 14.70 8.96 15.08
CA VAL A 55 15.58 10.13 15.16
C VAL A 55 15.85 10.46 16.62
N ASN A 56 17.12 10.52 17.00
CA ASN A 56 17.56 11.07 18.28
C ASN A 56 17.58 12.61 18.19
N ARG A 57 16.69 13.26 18.93
CA ARG A 57 16.67 14.71 19.10
C ARG A 57 16.92 15.04 20.57
N SER A 58 18.14 15.51 20.85
CA SER A 58 18.54 15.97 22.18
C SER A 58 18.36 14.92 23.29
N GLY A 59 18.68 13.66 23.00
CA GLY A 59 18.58 12.55 23.96
C GLY A 59 17.25 11.79 23.92
N THR A 60 16.22 12.34 23.26
CA THR A 60 14.93 11.66 23.09
C THR A 60 14.84 11.01 21.71
N ILE A 61 14.52 9.71 21.68
CA ILE A 61 14.23 8.99 20.43
C ILE A 61 12.79 9.26 20.01
N ARG A 62 12.62 9.83 18.83
CA ARG A 62 11.32 9.97 18.16
C ARG A 62 11.21 8.95 17.05
N GLN A 63 10.09 8.23 17.02
CA GLN A 63 9.84 7.18 16.05
C GLN A 63 8.80 7.63 15.05
N TYR A 64 9.01 7.26 13.79
CA TYR A 64 8.14 7.60 12.68
C TYR A 64 7.84 6.32 11.91
N TYR A 65 6.59 6.23 11.48
CA TYR A 65 6.07 5.11 10.72
C TYR A 65 5.31 5.69 9.54
N ASP A 66 5.42 5.08 8.38
CA ASP A 66 4.57 5.39 7.25
C ASP A 66 4.31 4.14 6.42
N ARG A 67 3.09 4.00 5.93
CA ARG A 67 2.64 2.83 5.17
C ARG A 67 1.63 3.33 4.15
N PHE A 68 1.76 2.90 2.90
CA PHE A 68 0.86 3.29 1.82
C PHE A 68 1.05 2.39 0.60
N CYS A 69 0.16 2.51 -0.39
CA CYS A 69 0.34 1.93 -1.71
C CYS A 69 1.33 2.77 -2.52
N VAL A 70 2.35 2.15 -3.10
CA VAL A 70 3.28 2.82 -4.03
C VAL A 70 3.35 2.07 -5.35
N HIS A 71 3.63 2.77 -6.45
CA HIS A 71 3.86 2.11 -7.73
C HIS A 71 5.15 1.26 -7.67
N GLU A 72 5.11 0.04 -8.22
CA GLU A 72 6.24 -0.91 -8.22
C GLU A 72 7.54 -0.28 -8.73
N SER A 73 7.46 0.53 -9.80
CA SER A 73 8.63 1.22 -10.36
C SER A 73 9.36 2.12 -9.36
N HIS A 74 8.68 2.68 -8.35
CA HIS A 74 9.33 3.50 -7.33
C HIS A 74 10.16 2.66 -6.36
N CYS A 75 9.71 1.45 -6.06
CA CYS A 75 10.45 0.48 -5.24
C CYS A 75 11.71 0.04 -5.98
N LEU A 76 11.55 -0.43 -7.23
CA LEU A 76 12.65 -0.90 -8.07
C LEU A 76 13.69 0.19 -8.33
N TYR A 77 13.24 1.41 -8.67
CA TYR A 77 14.15 2.53 -8.94
C TYR A 77 14.99 2.92 -7.72
N ARG A 78 14.47 2.72 -6.50
CA ARG A 78 15.16 3.05 -5.24
C ARG A 78 15.90 1.86 -4.62
N GLY A 79 15.84 0.67 -5.25
CA GLY A 79 16.41 -0.55 -4.69
C GLY A 79 15.74 -0.98 -3.38
N ILE A 80 14.44 -0.72 -3.23
CA ILE A 80 13.66 -1.10 -2.04
C ILE A 80 12.85 -2.34 -2.38
N ASP A 81 13.04 -3.42 -1.62
CA ASP A 81 12.40 -4.71 -1.82
C ASP A 81 11.95 -5.34 -0.49
N GLU A 82 11.64 -6.63 -0.51
CA GLU A 82 11.19 -7.39 0.66
C GLU A 82 12.31 -7.68 1.67
N SER A 83 13.59 -7.39 1.33
CA SER A 83 14.71 -7.49 2.26
C SER A 83 14.75 -6.35 3.29
N CYS A 84 13.93 -5.31 3.07
CA CYS A 84 13.77 -4.18 3.97
C CYS A 84 15.09 -3.42 4.24
N PRO A 85 15.74 -2.83 3.22
CA PRO A 85 17.00 -2.11 3.41
C PRO A 85 16.89 -0.98 4.44
N THR A 86 17.99 -0.72 5.11
CA THR A 86 18.17 0.45 5.98
C THR A 86 18.74 1.62 5.18
N LEU A 87 18.76 2.83 5.75
CA LEU A 87 19.21 4.05 5.08
C LEU A 87 20.61 3.90 4.47
N ASN A 88 21.54 3.22 5.14
CA ASN A 88 22.90 3.04 4.64
C ASN A 88 23.00 2.06 3.45
N GLN A 89 21.96 1.27 3.18
CA GLN A 89 21.87 0.33 2.06
C GLN A 89 21.18 0.93 0.84
N LEU A 90 20.50 2.08 0.99
CA LEU A 90 19.91 2.81 -0.13
C LEU A 90 20.98 3.50 -0.98
N ASP A 91 20.61 3.94 -2.19
CA ASP A 91 21.52 4.73 -3.02
C ASP A 91 21.86 6.09 -2.38
N HIS A 92 23.02 6.66 -2.75
CA HIS A 92 23.51 7.92 -2.16
C HIS A 92 22.56 9.11 -2.36
N LYS A 93 21.78 9.14 -3.45
CA LYS A 93 20.83 10.22 -3.70
C LYS A 93 19.64 10.12 -2.74
N MET A 94 19.11 8.92 -2.53
CA MET A 94 18.04 8.67 -1.56
C MET A 94 18.54 8.94 -0.13
N GLN A 95 19.75 8.50 0.23
CA GLN A 95 20.38 8.83 1.51
C GLN A 95 20.44 10.34 1.75
N SER A 96 20.92 11.10 0.76
CA SER A 96 21.04 12.55 0.83
C SER A 96 19.69 13.24 0.99
N LEU A 97 18.69 12.85 0.18
CA LEU A 97 17.34 13.41 0.25
C LEU A 97 16.69 13.12 1.61
N PHE A 98 16.72 11.85 2.04
CA PHE A 98 16.15 11.44 3.32
C PHE A 98 16.79 12.19 4.49
N THR A 99 18.11 12.24 4.51
CA THR A 99 18.87 12.95 5.55
C THR A 99 18.53 14.44 5.56
N LYS A 100 18.43 15.08 4.39
CA LYS A 100 18.05 16.48 4.27
C LYS A 100 16.65 16.76 4.84
N HIS A 101 15.68 15.88 4.59
CA HIS A 101 14.30 16.06 5.05
C HIS A 101 14.10 15.75 6.54
N HIS A 102 14.74 14.70 7.06
CA HIS A 102 14.44 14.18 8.40
C HIS A 102 15.49 14.53 9.47
N ALA A 103 16.77 14.61 9.07
CA ALA A 103 17.88 14.85 9.98
C ALA A 103 18.15 16.35 10.23
N LYS A 104 17.54 17.24 9.42
CA LYS A 104 17.69 18.71 9.42
C LYS A 104 19.14 19.19 9.34
N SER A 105 19.89 19.08 10.45
CA SER A 105 21.27 19.55 10.64
C SER A 105 22.24 18.49 11.16
N ASN A 106 21.77 17.37 11.70
CA ASN A 106 22.64 16.32 12.23
C ASN A 106 22.31 14.99 11.56
N THR A 107 23.08 14.64 10.53
CA THR A 107 22.92 13.39 9.76
C THR A 107 22.93 12.15 10.67
N ASN A 108 23.70 12.19 11.76
CA ASN A 108 23.85 11.10 12.72
C ASN A 108 22.70 11.03 13.73
N SER A 109 21.68 11.88 13.59
CA SER A 109 20.47 11.83 14.41
C SER A 109 19.60 10.64 14.04
N ILE A 110 19.62 10.16 12.80
CA ILE A 110 18.88 8.96 12.38
C ILE A 110 19.63 7.73 12.92
N ARG A 111 18.99 7.01 13.85
CA ARG A 111 19.59 5.86 14.55
C ARG A 111 19.21 4.53 13.92
N PHE A 112 17.95 4.41 13.54
CA PHE A 112 17.38 3.23 12.91
C PHE A 112 16.50 3.66 11.75
N SER A 113 16.43 2.82 10.74
CA SER A 113 15.65 3.06 9.53
C SER A 113 15.39 1.74 8.85
N GLU A 114 14.23 1.59 8.24
CA GLU A 114 13.84 0.42 7.47
C GLU A 114 12.84 0.82 6.42
N PHE A 115 13.09 0.42 5.18
CA PHE A 115 12.25 0.73 4.03
C PHE A 115 11.93 -0.58 3.33
N CYS A 116 10.65 -0.93 3.16
CA CYS A 116 10.24 -2.18 2.54
C CYS A 116 9.22 -1.93 1.43
N CYS A 117 9.29 -2.75 0.39
CA CYS A 117 8.22 -2.93 -0.59
C CYS A 117 7.87 -4.41 -0.70
N CYS A 118 6.59 -4.73 -0.73
CA CYS A 118 6.12 -6.12 -0.79
C CYS A 118 4.79 -6.23 -1.54
N SER A 119 4.49 -7.43 -2.04
CA SER A 119 3.42 -7.65 -3.03
C SER A 119 2.25 -8.52 -2.54
N THR A 120 2.19 -8.84 -1.24
CA THR A 120 1.13 -9.64 -0.64
C THR A 120 0.24 -8.79 0.28
N ASN A 121 -1.01 -9.21 0.49
CA ASN A 121 -1.94 -8.43 1.33
C ASN A 121 -1.37 -8.14 2.72
N LEU A 122 -1.44 -6.88 3.12
CA LEU A 122 -1.10 -6.36 4.44
C LEU A 122 0.35 -6.64 4.87
N CYS A 123 1.27 -6.86 3.92
CA CYS A 123 2.67 -7.19 4.22
C CYS A 123 3.50 -6.00 4.75
N ASN A 124 3.02 -4.77 4.57
CA ASN A 124 3.66 -3.55 5.09
C ASN A 124 3.32 -3.29 6.56
N ASP A 125 3.34 -4.34 7.38
CA ASP A 125 2.77 -4.37 8.74
C ASP A 125 3.69 -3.81 9.84
N VAL A 126 4.76 -3.09 9.48
CA VAL A 126 5.74 -2.57 10.45
C VAL A 126 5.00 -1.86 11.57
N ASN A 127 5.20 -2.29 12.81
CA ASN A 127 4.44 -1.81 13.96
C ASN A 127 5.36 -1.72 15.19
N HIS A 128 4.84 -1.11 16.26
CA HIS A 128 5.59 -0.91 17.50
C HIS A 128 6.15 -2.21 18.11
N LYS A 129 5.46 -3.35 17.95
CA LYS A 129 5.95 -4.64 18.45
C LYS A 129 7.15 -5.12 17.63
N ARG A 130 7.07 -5.11 16.30
CA ARG A 130 8.21 -5.42 15.41
C ARG A 130 9.41 -4.50 15.68
N VAL A 131 9.16 -3.22 15.91
CA VAL A 131 10.20 -2.23 16.24
C VAL A 131 10.82 -2.49 17.61
N TYR A 132 10.01 -2.83 18.62
CA TYR A 132 10.51 -3.23 19.93
C TYR A 132 11.37 -4.50 19.84
N ASP A 133 10.87 -5.53 19.15
CA ASP A 133 11.56 -6.81 19.00
C ASP A 133 12.89 -6.65 18.23
N LYS A 134 12.94 -5.76 17.22
CA LYS A 134 14.13 -5.54 16.38
C LYS A 134 15.14 -4.55 16.97
N TYR A 135 14.67 -3.47 17.59
CA TYR A 135 15.51 -2.32 18.01
C TYR A 135 15.46 -2.01 19.50
N GLY A 136 14.61 -2.70 20.29
CA GLY A 136 14.45 -2.47 21.72
C GLY A 136 13.75 -1.15 22.08
N LEU A 137 13.05 -0.52 21.12
CA LEU A 137 12.41 0.77 21.31
C LEU A 137 10.94 0.62 21.72
N LEU A 138 10.62 1.10 22.93
CA LEU A 138 9.23 1.22 23.39
C LEU A 138 8.50 2.33 22.63
N ILE A 139 7.19 2.18 22.46
CA ILE A 139 6.35 3.19 21.81
C ILE A 139 6.45 4.54 22.54
N SER A 140 6.71 5.60 21.78
CA SER A 140 6.62 6.98 22.27
C SER A 140 5.41 7.61 21.60
N PHE A 141 4.31 7.76 22.34
CA PHE A 141 3.16 8.52 21.87
C PHE A 141 3.52 10.01 21.95
N ALA A 142 3.94 10.59 20.84
CA ALA A 142 4.05 12.04 20.72
C ALA A 142 2.68 12.59 20.26
N ASP A 143 2.15 13.55 21.02
CA ASP A 143 0.85 14.19 20.86
C ASP A 143 0.57 14.68 19.43
N ASN A 144 -0.12 13.89 18.60
CA ASN A 144 -0.89 14.41 17.47
C ASN A 144 -2.12 13.54 17.24
N VAL A 145 -3.24 14.21 17.45
CA VAL A 145 -4.61 13.73 17.59
C VAL A 145 -5.23 13.41 16.23
N PHE A 146 -5.85 12.23 16.16
CA PHE A 146 -7.06 11.84 15.46
C PHE A 146 -7.63 12.79 14.40
N THR A 147 -7.65 12.33 13.14
CA THR A 147 -8.85 12.37 12.28
C THR A 147 -8.80 11.21 11.29
N ASP A 148 -9.61 10.19 11.55
CA ASP A 148 -9.92 9.14 10.59
C ASP A 148 -10.71 9.74 9.42
N ALA A 149 -10.08 9.88 8.26
CA ALA A 149 -10.79 10.02 7.00
C ALA A 149 -11.19 8.61 6.54
N SER A 150 -12.35 8.16 7.04
CA SER A 150 -13.08 7.02 6.49
C SER A 150 -13.33 7.25 4.99
N SER A 151 -12.61 6.49 4.17
CA SER A 151 -12.87 6.35 2.74
C SER A 151 -14.18 5.57 2.58
N SER A 152 -15.27 6.32 2.45
CA SER A 152 -16.56 5.81 2.02
C SER A 152 -16.63 5.91 0.49
N GLY A 153 -16.87 4.77 -0.18
CA GLY A 153 -17.48 4.80 -1.51
C GLY A 153 -16.76 4.01 -2.60
N MET A 154 -16.41 2.75 -2.38
CA MET A 154 -16.38 1.82 -3.52
C MET A 154 -17.82 1.45 -3.86
N ILE A 155 -18.34 2.15 -4.88
CA ILE A 155 -19.53 1.72 -5.58
C ILE A 155 -19.18 0.42 -6.31
N ASN A 156 -19.94 -0.64 -6.01
CA ASN A 156 -19.88 -1.94 -6.65
C ASN A 156 -20.15 -1.80 -8.16
N ILE A 157 -19.10 -1.55 -8.95
CA ILE A 157 -19.15 -1.54 -10.43
C ILE A 157 -19.67 -2.89 -10.94
N SER A 158 -19.46 -3.99 -10.19
CA SER A 158 -19.98 -5.32 -10.50
C SER A 158 -21.52 -5.41 -10.45
N ALA A 159 -22.19 -4.69 -9.55
CA ALA A 159 -23.64 -4.72 -9.42
C ALA A 159 -24.33 -3.91 -10.54
N ALA A 160 -23.77 -2.74 -10.89
CA ALA A 160 -24.29 -1.92 -11.97
C ALA A 160 -24.16 -2.62 -13.34
N LEU A 161 -23.04 -3.28 -13.59
CA LEU A 161 -22.83 -4.06 -14.82
C LEU A 161 -23.74 -5.29 -14.87
N ALA A 162 -23.92 -6.00 -13.75
CA ALA A 162 -24.84 -7.14 -13.67
C ALA A 162 -26.30 -6.72 -13.94
N ILE A 163 -26.75 -5.58 -13.39
CA ILE A 163 -28.09 -5.04 -13.66
C ILE A 163 -28.24 -4.68 -15.15
N CYS A 164 -27.24 -4.04 -15.77
CA CYS A 164 -27.27 -3.72 -17.20
C CYS A 164 -27.31 -4.96 -18.10
N ILE A 165 -26.63 -6.04 -17.72
CA ILE A 165 -26.66 -7.31 -18.46
C ILE A 165 -28.01 -7.99 -18.30
N ILE A 166 -28.58 -8.02 -17.08
CA ILE A 166 -29.90 -8.57 -16.84
C ILE A 166 -30.97 -7.79 -17.61
N THR A 167 -30.93 -6.46 -17.60
CA THR A 167 -31.91 -5.64 -18.34
C THR A 167 -31.78 -5.82 -19.85
N TYR A 168 -30.56 -5.94 -20.38
CA TYR A 168 -30.34 -6.24 -21.79
C TYR A 168 -30.87 -7.64 -22.17
N LEU A 169 -30.61 -8.66 -21.34
CA LEU A 169 -31.12 -10.02 -21.59
C LEU A 169 -32.65 -10.08 -21.54
N VAL A 170 -33.30 -9.36 -20.62
CA VAL A 170 -34.76 -9.25 -20.55
C VAL A 170 -35.34 -8.51 -21.75
N ALA A 171 -34.60 -7.56 -22.36
CA ALA A 171 -35.05 -6.82 -23.54
C ALA A 171 -34.87 -7.57 -24.87
N VAL A 172 -33.99 -8.59 -24.92
CA VAL A 172 -33.64 -9.33 -26.14
C VAL A 172 -34.33 -10.70 -26.24
N LEU A 173 -34.89 -11.19 -25.13
CA LEU A 173 -35.77 -12.37 -25.04
C LEU A 173 -37.23 -11.98 -25.30
#